data_AF-A0A970MCQ4-F1
#
_entry.id   AF-A0A970MCQ4-F1
#
_cell.length_a   1.000
_cell.length_b   1.000
_cell.length_c   1.000
_cell.angle_alpha   90.00
_cell.angle_beta   90.00
_cell.angle_gamma   90.00
#
_symmetry.space_group_name_H-M   'P 1'
#
loop_
_entity.id
_entity.type
_entity.pdbx_description
1 polymer ?
#
loop_
_entity_poly.entity_id
_entity_poly.type
_entity_poly.pdbx_seq_one_letter_code
_entity_poly.pdbx_strand_id
1 'polypeptide(L)'
;MEQVAAGIGGGYSGTGGKITISGGNVTATGGLHGTGIGTGRDGHQGDQDTITITGGTVNAIGSGWGAGIGGSSGFTGGNITISGGNITATSTTWSDWKSFAAGIGGGNRGDGGNITITGGTVTATSQGGYGHGETSGGAGIGGGTDGSGGNIIIKGTPVILAERGHTPQNIRMMPLTGKQPKRMQRVIS
;
A
#
# COMPACT_ATOMS: atom_id res chain seq x y z
N MET A 1 15.20 -12.82 -18.06
CA MET A 1 14.03 -11.92 -18.12
C MET A 1 13.72 -11.50 -16.70
N GLU A 2 13.56 -10.21 -16.45
CA GLU A 2 13.11 -9.74 -15.14
C GLU A 2 11.59 -9.91 -15.04
N GLN A 3 11.11 -10.47 -13.94
CA GLN A 3 9.67 -10.54 -13.67
C GLN A 3 9.16 -9.11 -13.45
N VAL A 4 8.06 -8.74 -14.08
CA VAL A 4 7.44 -7.41 -13.99
C VAL A 4 5.96 -7.48 -13.59
N ALA A 5 5.50 -8.66 -13.19
CA ALA A 5 4.12 -8.90 -12.75
C ALA A 5 3.93 -8.62 -11.26
N ALA A 6 2.66 -8.52 -10.83
CA ALA A 6 2.32 -8.57 -9.42
C ALA A 6 2.63 -9.97 -8.84
N GLY A 7 2.92 -10.03 -7.54
CA GLY A 7 2.99 -11.32 -6.83
C GLY A 7 1.63 -12.03 -6.84
N ILE A 8 0.55 -11.26 -6.65
CA ILE A 8 -0.84 -11.66 -6.86
C ILE A 8 -1.56 -10.53 -7.61
N GLY A 9 -2.10 -10.85 -8.78
CA GLY A 9 -2.89 -9.93 -9.60
C GLY A 9 -2.41 -9.85 -11.04
N GLY A 10 -2.19 -8.63 -11.53
CA GLY A 10 -1.92 -8.35 -12.93
C GLY A 10 -0.52 -8.75 -13.43
N GLY A 11 -0.45 -9.14 -14.71
CA GLY A 11 0.81 -9.25 -15.47
C GLY A 11 1.34 -7.89 -15.94
N TYR A 12 2.34 -7.88 -16.82
CA TYR A 12 2.83 -6.65 -17.46
C TYR A 12 1.68 -5.91 -18.16
N SER A 13 1.52 -4.61 -17.88
CA SER A 13 0.40 -3.77 -18.34
C SER A 13 -1.00 -4.30 -17.98
N GLY A 14 -1.06 -5.33 -17.13
CA GLY A 14 -2.30 -5.97 -16.70
C GLY A 14 -2.91 -5.24 -15.51
N THR A 15 -4.23 -5.15 -15.51
CA THR A 15 -4.99 -4.64 -14.37
C THR A 15 -4.87 -5.58 -13.18
N GLY A 16 -5.16 -5.06 -11.97
CA GLY A 16 -5.10 -5.86 -10.75
C GLY A 16 -6.29 -6.82 -10.61
N GLY A 17 -7.39 -6.48 -11.29
CA GLY A 17 -8.64 -7.22 -11.21
C GLY A 17 -9.25 -7.20 -9.82
N LYS A 18 -10.15 -8.16 -9.56
CA LYS A 18 -10.75 -8.38 -8.25
C LYS A 18 -9.95 -9.41 -7.46
N ILE A 19 -9.23 -8.95 -6.45
CA ILE A 19 -8.44 -9.80 -5.54
C ILE A 19 -9.17 -9.91 -4.21
N THR A 20 -9.37 -11.13 -3.71
CA THR A 20 -9.97 -11.39 -2.40
C THR A 20 -9.12 -12.40 -1.63
N ILE A 21 -8.65 -12.00 -0.44
CA ILE A 21 -7.92 -12.86 0.50
C ILE A 21 -8.76 -12.98 1.77
N SER A 22 -9.25 -14.20 2.03
CA SER A 22 -10.13 -14.47 3.17
C SER A 22 -9.44 -15.15 4.35
N GLY A 23 -8.24 -15.70 4.15
CA GLY A 23 -7.50 -16.47 5.15
C GLY A 23 -6.19 -17.06 4.62
N GLY A 24 -5.54 -17.89 5.43
CA GLY A 24 -4.28 -18.57 5.09
C GLY A 24 -3.02 -17.76 5.40
N ASN A 25 -1.87 -18.30 5.03
CA ASN A 25 -0.57 -17.61 5.05
C ASN A 25 -0.18 -17.27 3.61
N VAL A 26 -0.26 -15.99 3.26
CA VAL A 26 -0.06 -15.50 1.89
C VAL A 26 1.22 -14.69 1.86
N THR A 27 2.18 -15.11 1.05
CA THR A 27 3.35 -14.31 0.70
C THR A 27 3.27 -13.95 -0.78
N ALA A 28 3.27 -12.65 -1.09
CA ALA A 28 3.15 -12.14 -2.44
C ALA A 28 4.26 -11.13 -2.72
N THR A 29 5.19 -11.47 -3.61
CA THR A 29 6.33 -10.63 -3.96
C THR A 29 6.23 -10.22 -5.43
N GLY A 30 6.15 -8.92 -5.66
CA GLY A 30 6.13 -8.35 -7.00
C GLY A 30 7.48 -8.42 -7.70
N GLY A 31 7.43 -8.46 -9.02
CA GLY A 31 8.58 -8.25 -9.87
C GLY A 31 9.05 -6.79 -9.90
N LEU A 32 9.99 -6.46 -10.78
CA LEU A 32 10.46 -5.10 -11.03
C LEU A 32 9.28 -4.17 -11.34
N HIS A 33 9.07 -3.17 -10.49
CA HIS A 33 7.95 -2.21 -10.53
C HIS A 33 6.55 -2.85 -10.39
N GLY A 34 6.48 -4.16 -10.15
CA GLY A 34 5.27 -4.88 -9.82
C GLY A 34 4.93 -4.72 -8.35
N THR A 35 3.64 -4.82 -8.06
CA THR A 35 3.14 -4.79 -6.68
C THR A 35 3.26 -6.16 -6.02
N GLY A 36 3.27 -6.20 -4.69
CA GLY A 36 3.07 -7.47 -3.99
C GLY A 36 1.69 -8.03 -4.32
N ILE A 37 0.66 -7.23 -4.08
CA ILE A 37 -0.74 -7.54 -4.41
C ILE A 37 -1.35 -6.35 -5.16
N GLY A 38 -1.86 -6.58 -6.37
CA GLY A 38 -2.45 -5.54 -7.20
C GLY A 38 -2.03 -5.65 -8.66
N THR A 39 -1.52 -4.57 -9.23
CA THR A 39 -1.16 -4.50 -10.65
C THR A 39 0.28 -4.93 -10.92
N GLY A 40 0.54 -5.43 -12.14
CA GLY A 40 1.90 -5.55 -12.65
C GLY A 40 2.44 -4.19 -13.11
N ARG A 41 3.70 -4.14 -13.53
CA ARG A 41 4.34 -2.93 -14.07
C ARG A 41 3.52 -2.37 -15.23
N ASP A 42 3.37 -1.05 -15.27
CA ASP A 42 2.57 -0.31 -16.24
C ASP A 42 1.06 -0.67 -16.20
N GLY A 43 0.65 -1.44 -15.19
CA GLY A 43 -0.72 -1.83 -14.94
C GLY A 43 -1.42 -0.80 -14.08
N HIS A 44 -2.57 -0.33 -14.56
CA HIS A 44 -3.48 0.57 -13.87
C HIS A 44 -4.56 -0.24 -13.14
N GLN A 45 -5.00 0.24 -11.97
CA GLN A 45 -6.25 -0.25 -11.38
C GLN A 45 -7.41 0.30 -12.21
N GLY A 46 -8.23 -0.58 -12.78
CA GLY A 46 -9.51 -0.15 -13.35
C GLY A 46 -10.48 0.32 -12.26
N ASP A 47 -11.52 1.08 -12.63
CA ASP A 47 -12.52 1.59 -11.68
C ASP A 47 -13.21 0.48 -10.86
N GLN A 48 -13.28 -0.73 -11.43
CA GLN A 48 -13.89 -1.92 -10.85
C GLN A 48 -12.88 -2.86 -10.16
N ASP A 49 -11.58 -2.55 -10.25
CA ASP A 49 -10.56 -3.33 -9.58
C ASP A 49 -10.61 -3.06 -8.08
N THR A 50 -10.55 -4.15 -7.32
CA THR A 50 -10.65 -4.09 -5.86
C THR A 50 -9.74 -5.10 -5.23
N ILE A 51 -9.03 -4.69 -4.18
CA ILE A 51 -8.27 -5.58 -3.31
C ILE A 51 -9.02 -5.66 -1.98
N THR A 52 -9.53 -6.85 -1.64
CA THR A 52 -10.25 -7.09 -0.39
C THR A 52 -9.51 -8.12 0.45
N ILE A 53 -9.16 -7.75 1.69
CA ILE A 53 -8.55 -8.67 2.66
C ILE A 53 -9.41 -8.73 3.91
N THR A 54 -9.95 -9.91 4.21
CA THR A 54 -10.82 -10.12 5.37
C THR A 54 -10.17 -10.95 6.48
N GLY A 55 -9.05 -11.61 6.21
CA GLY A 55 -8.37 -12.47 7.17
C GLY A 55 -7.06 -13.05 6.66
N GLY A 56 -6.39 -13.85 7.50
CA GLY A 56 -5.12 -14.49 7.21
C GLY A 56 -3.89 -13.69 7.66
N THR A 57 -2.72 -14.28 7.47
CA THR A 57 -1.42 -13.60 7.57
C THR A 57 -0.97 -13.27 6.16
N VAL A 58 -0.84 -12.00 5.82
CA VAL A 58 -0.52 -11.54 4.46
C VAL A 58 0.77 -10.75 4.50
N ASN A 59 1.78 -11.20 3.76
CA ASN A 59 3.03 -10.50 3.54
C ASN A 59 3.14 -10.11 2.07
N ALA A 60 2.91 -8.83 1.77
CA ALA A 60 2.89 -8.28 0.42
C ALA A 60 4.09 -7.35 0.21
N ILE A 61 4.94 -7.70 -0.75
CA ILE A 61 6.21 -7.01 -1.02
C ILE A 61 6.20 -6.48 -2.44
N GLY A 62 6.14 -5.15 -2.58
CA GLY A 62 6.34 -4.45 -3.85
C GLY A 62 7.83 -4.15 -4.06
N SER A 63 8.27 -4.04 -5.31
CA SER A 63 9.67 -3.78 -5.64
C SER A 63 9.87 -2.59 -6.57
N GLY A 64 10.95 -1.84 -6.36
CA GLY A 64 11.32 -0.65 -7.10
C GLY A 64 10.33 0.47 -6.79
N TRP A 65 9.28 0.57 -7.59
CA TRP A 65 8.28 1.64 -7.53
C TRP A 65 6.84 1.14 -7.43
N GLY A 66 6.64 -0.17 -7.22
CA GLY A 66 5.34 -0.75 -6.91
C GLY A 66 5.04 -0.70 -5.43
N ALA A 67 3.77 -0.45 -5.08
CA ALA A 67 3.30 -0.55 -3.71
C ALA A 67 3.36 -2.00 -3.19
N GLY A 68 3.42 -2.17 -1.86
CA GLY A 68 3.22 -3.49 -1.25
C GLY A 68 1.85 -4.06 -1.62
N ILE A 69 0.80 -3.26 -1.38
CA ILE A 69 -0.58 -3.53 -1.81
C ILE A 69 -1.10 -2.29 -2.53
N GLY A 70 -1.57 -2.43 -3.77
CA GLY A 70 -2.19 -1.34 -4.51
C GLY A 70 -1.66 -1.20 -5.92
N GLY A 71 -1.05 -0.04 -6.22
CA GLY A 71 -0.70 0.40 -7.57
C GLY A 71 0.79 0.24 -7.91
N SER A 72 1.06 0.02 -9.20
CA SER A 72 2.40 0.08 -9.80
C SER A 72 2.85 1.54 -10.05
N SER A 73 4.11 1.73 -10.45
CA SER A 73 4.68 3.07 -10.70
C SER A 73 3.83 3.92 -11.65
N GLY A 74 3.53 5.15 -11.26
CA GLY A 74 2.70 6.10 -12.01
C GLY A 74 1.19 5.89 -11.86
N PHE A 75 0.75 4.87 -11.11
CA PHE A 75 -0.66 4.51 -11.00
C PHE A 75 -1.16 4.54 -9.56
N THR A 76 -2.46 4.86 -9.44
CA THR A 76 -3.15 4.93 -8.16
C THR A 76 -3.23 3.57 -7.46
N GLY A 77 -3.36 3.58 -6.13
CA GLY A 77 -3.62 2.40 -5.30
C GLY A 77 -5.01 1.79 -5.44
N GLY A 78 -5.92 2.43 -6.20
CA GLY A 78 -7.23 1.87 -6.51
C GLY A 78 -8.11 1.71 -5.28
N ASN A 79 -8.98 0.70 -5.28
CA ASN A 79 -9.90 0.43 -4.17
C ASN A 79 -9.36 -0.70 -3.27
N ILE A 80 -8.97 -0.36 -2.06
CA ILE A 80 -8.39 -1.30 -1.08
C ILE A 80 -9.29 -1.36 0.16
N THR A 81 -9.73 -2.56 0.52
CA THR A 81 -10.52 -2.80 1.74
C THR A 81 -9.84 -3.86 2.61
N ILE A 82 -9.53 -3.51 3.86
CA ILE A 82 -8.98 -4.42 4.86
C ILE A 82 -9.93 -4.45 6.06
N SER A 83 -10.55 -5.60 6.31
CA SER A 83 -11.48 -5.77 7.42
C SER A 83 -10.98 -6.72 8.51
N GLY A 84 -9.85 -7.40 8.29
CA GLY A 84 -9.26 -8.33 9.25
C GLY A 84 -7.92 -8.92 8.77
N GLY A 85 -7.31 -9.75 9.61
CA GLY A 85 -6.01 -10.39 9.35
C GLY A 85 -4.81 -9.71 10.00
N ASN A 86 -3.63 -10.27 9.76
CA ASN A 86 -2.33 -9.71 10.10
C ASN A 86 -1.57 -9.40 8.81
N ILE A 87 -1.49 -8.12 8.46
CA ILE A 87 -1.06 -7.64 7.15
C ILE A 87 0.26 -6.91 7.30
N THR A 88 1.26 -7.34 6.56
CA THR A 88 2.52 -6.64 6.36
C THR A 88 2.61 -6.26 4.89
N ALA A 89 2.58 -4.97 4.58
CA ALA A 89 2.64 -4.45 3.23
C ALA A 89 3.85 -3.53 3.10
N THR A 90 4.83 -3.95 2.30
CA THR A 90 6.12 -3.27 2.21
C THR A 90 6.42 -2.93 0.76
N SER A 91 6.74 -1.67 0.46
CA SER A 91 7.44 -1.34 -0.78
C SER A 91 8.94 -1.30 -0.53
N THR A 92 9.70 -1.98 -1.39
CA THR A 92 11.14 -2.22 -1.24
C THR A 92 11.96 -1.64 -2.39
N THR A 93 13.21 -1.30 -2.12
CA THR A 93 14.16 -0.81 -3.12
C THR A 93 14.45 -1.88 -4.17
N TRP A 94 14.71 -1.48 -5.41
CA TRP A 94 15.19 -2.39 -6.44
C TRP A 94 16.60 -2.00 -6.87
N SER A 95 17.57 -2.87 -6.61
CA SER A 95 18.98 -2.58 -6.85
C SER A 95 19.39 -1.25 -6.18
N ASP A 96 20.06 -0.36 -6.89
CA ASP A 96 20.46 0.96 -6.40
C ASP A 96 19.29 1.97 -6.36
N TRP A 97 18.17 1.65 -7.04
CA TRP A 97 17.00 2.51 -7.08
C TRP A 97 16.18 2.37 -5.80
N LYS A 98 15.98 3.50 -5.12
CA LYS A 98 15.17 3.57 -3.92
C LYS A 98 13.67 3.41 -4.25
N SER A 99 12.91 2.95 -3.26
CA SER A 99 11.45 2.93 -3.35
C SER A 99 10.83 4.29 -3.04
N PHE A 100 9.86 4.65 -3.85
CA PHE A 100 9.11 5.90 -3.74
C PHE A 100 7.61 5.64 -3.73
N ALA A 101 7.22 4.38 -3.51
CA ALA A 101 5.84 3.91 -3.49
C ALA A 101 5.34 3.69 -2.07
N ALA A 102 4.02 3.60 -1.92
CA ALA A 102 3.41 3.38 -0.63
C ALA A 102 3.57 1.93 -0.14
N GLY A 103 3.47 1.72 1.18
CA GLY A 103 3.25 0.39 1.72
C GLY A 103 1.90 -0.17 1.24
N ILE A 104 0.84 0.60 1.47
CA ILE A 104 -0.52 0.37 0.97
C ILE A 104 -1.00 1.63 0.24
N GLY A 105 -1.35 1.50 -1.04
CA GLY A 105 -1.84 2.60 -1.86
C GLY A 105 -1.09 2.74 -3.17
N GLY A 106 -0.69 3.98 -3.50
CA GLY A 106 -0.15 4.31 -4.81
C GLY A 106 1.30 3.87 -5.03
N GLY A 107 1.65 3.60 -6.29
CA GLY A 107 3.05 3.48 -6.72
C GLY A 107 3.78 4.82 -6.66
N ASN A 108 5.05 4.87 -7.07
CA ASN A 108 5.74 6.16 -7.23
C ASN A 108 4.93 7.09 -8.15
N ARG A 109 4.72 8.35 -7.77
CA ARG A 109 3.84 9.31 -8.47
C ARG A 109 2.38 8.90 -8.61
N GLY A 110 1.96 7.86 -7.90
CA GLY A 110 0.58 7.37 -7.88
C GLY A 110 -0.17 7.86 -6.64
N ASP A 111 -1.41 8.29 -6.82
CA ASP A 111 -2.31 8.66 -5.73
C ASP A 111 -2.70 7.44 -4.86
N GLY A 112 -2.95 7.67 -3.58
CA GLY A 112 -3.31 6.60 -2.64
C GLY A 112 -4.58 5.82 -2.98
N GLY A 113 -5.49 6.38 -3.77
CA GLY A 113 -6.75 5.75 -4.13
C GLY A 113 -7.77 5.79 -2.99
N ASN A 114 -8.70 4.83 -2.96
CA ASN A 114 -9.71 4.66 -1.92
C ASN A 114 -9.29 3.53 -0.98
N ILE A 115 -8.85 3.87 0.23
CA ILE A 115 -8.35 2.90 1.21
C ILE A 115 -9.31 2.87 2.40
N THR A 116 -9.92 1.72 2.67
CA THR A 116 -10.78 1.50 3.84
C THR A 116 -10.20 0.41 4.74
N ILE A 117 -9.91 0.75 6.00
CA ILE A 117 -9.44 -0.20 7.00
C ILE A 117 -10.40 -0.20 8.19
N THR A 118 -11.06 -1.34 8.43
CA THR A 118 -12.06 -1.48 9.51
C THR A 118 -11.64 -2.44 10.63
N GLY A 119 -10.57 -3.21 10.43
CA GLY A 119 -10.10 -4.21 11.41
C GLY A 119 -8.77 -4.84 11.01
N GLY A 120 -8.25 -5.71 11.88
CA GLY A 120 -6.97 -6.39 11.72
C GLY A 120 -5.77 -5.66 12.33
N THR A 121 -4.60 -6.27 12.18
CA THR A 121 -3.29 -5.69 12.46
C THR A 121 -2.63 -5.38 11.13
N VAL A 122 -2.28 -4.12 10.87
CA VAL A 122 -1.74 -3.67 9.58
C VAL A 122 -0.43 -2.93 9.82
N THR A 123 0.66 -3.48 9.29
CA THR A 123 1.96 -2.84 9.19
C THR A 123 2.20 -2.46 7.74
N ALA A 124 2.33 -1.18 7.45
CA ALA A 124 2.50 -0.65 6.10
C ALA A 124 3.74 0.25 6.03
N THR A 125 4.73 -0.15 5.23
CA THR A 125 6.05 0.48 5.24
C THR A 125 6.52 0.81 3.82
N SER A 126 6.97 2.04 3.62
CA SER A 126 7.80 2.40 2.46
C SER A 126 9.28 2.36 2.85
N GLN A 127 10.04 1.42 2.29
CA GLN A 127 11.44 1.25 2.65
C GLN A 127 12.41 2.12 1.86
N GLY A 128 11.97 2.82 0.82
CA GLY A 128 12.89 3.71 0.12
C GLY A 128 13.07 5.07 0.80
N GLY A 129 14.00 5.85 0.26
CA GLY A 129 14.51 7.08 0.87
C GLY A 129 15.12 8.00 -0.18
N TYR A 130 15.74 9.08 0.28
CA TYR A 130 16.31 10.16 -0.52
C TYR A 130 17.24 9.66 -1.64
N GLY A 131 16.99 10.10 -2.88
CA GLY A 131 17.76 9.72 -4.07
C GLY A 131 17.05 10.09 -5.37
N HIS A 132 17.79 10.20 -6.49
CA HIS A 132 17.23 10.51 -7.83
C HIS A 132 16.39 11.80 -7.93
N GLY A 133 16.69 12.82 -7.12
CA GLY A 133 15.95 14.10 -7.12
C GLY A 133 14.72 14.11 -6.21
N GLU A 134 14.38 12.97 -5.60
CA GLU A 134 13.26 12.85 -4.67
C GLU A 134 13.68 13.19 -3.24
N THR A 135 12.90 14.05 -2.60
CA THR A 135 13.16 14.55 -1.23
C THR A 135 12.38 13.80 -0.16
N SER A 136 11.60 12.78 -0.53
CA SER A 136 10.85 11.95 0.43
C SER A 136 10.47 10.58 -0.15
N GLY A 137 10.20 9.59 0.71
CA GLY A 137 9.65 8.29 0.29
C GLY A 137 8.14 8.35 0.03
N GLY A 138 7.54 7.24 -0.40
CA GLY A 138 6.08 7.11 -0.45
C GLY A 138 5.48 6.86 0.95
N ALA A 139 4.20 7.14 1.16
CA ALA A 139 3.54 6.99 2.47
C ALA A 139 3.48 5.52 2.93
N GLY A 140 3.44 5.27 4.24
CA GLY A 140 3.07 3.95 4.75
C GLY A 140 1.69 3.52 4.20
N ILE A 141 0.69 4.39 4.33
CA ILE A 141 -0.66 4.22 3.74
C ILE A 141 -1.02 5.53 3.02
N GLY A 142 -1.28 5.47 1.71
CA GLY A 142 -1.61 6.63 0.89
C GLY A 142 -0.86 6.65 -0.44
N GLY A 143 -0.48 7.84 -0.91
CA GLY A 143 0.23 8.02 -2.18
C GLY A 143 1.71 7.67 -2.12
N GLY A 144 2.32 7.47 -3.29
CA GLY A 144 3.78 7.52 -3.45
C GLY A 144 4.33 8.94 -3.33
N THR A 145 5.63 9.13 -3.53
CA THR A 145 6.34 10.41 -3.29
C THR A 145 5.69 11.64 -3.96
N ASP A 146 5.27 11.56 -5.22
CA ASP A 146 4.57 12.65 -5.93
C ASP A 146 3.04 12.46 -6.00
N GLY A 147 2.52 11.46 -5.29
CA GLY A 147 1.08 11.15 -5.28
C GLY A 147 0.36 11.85 -4.14
N SER A 148 -0.92 12.19 -4.36
CA SER A 148 -1.79 12.62 -3.28
C SER A 148 -2.11 11.46 -2.33
N GLY A 149 -2.47 11.78 -1.08
CA GLY A 149 -2.79 10.77 -0.06
C GLY A 149 -3.99 9.87 -0.40
N GLY A 150 -4.86 10.28 -1.33
CA GLY A 150 -6.11 9.58 -1.63
C GLY A 150 -7.19 9.78 -0.56
N ASN A 151 -8.25 8.98 -0.65
CA ASN A 151 -9.35 8.92 0.30
C ASN A 151 -9.14 7.76 1.27
N ILE A 152 -8.65 8.08 2.47
CA ILE A 152 -8.31 7.08 3.50
C ILE A 152 -9.36 7.12 4.60
N ILE A 153 -10.06 5.99 4.80
CA ILE A 153 -11.09 5.79 5.82
C ILE A 153 -10.63 4.71 6.77
N ILE A 154 -10.37 5.08 8.03
CA ILE A 154 -10.07 4.15 9.12
C ILE A 154 -11.22 4.20 10.12
N LYS A 155 -11.87 3.06 10.36
CA LYS A 155 -13.03 2.92 11.25
C LYS A 155 -12.88 1.68 12.13
N GLY A 156 -13.69 1.56 13.18
CA GLY A 156 -13.61 0.43 14.10
C GLY A 156 -12.35 0.49 14.96
N THR A 157 -11.71 -0.67 15.18
CA THR A 157 -10.53 -0.79 16.07
C THR A 157 -9.36 -1.57 15.44
N PRO A 158 -8.89 -1.22 14.23
CA PRO A 158 -7.67 -1.82 13.69
C PRO A 158 -6.43 -1.37 14.49
N VAL A 159 -5.41 -2.22 14.52
CA VAL A 159 -4.07 -1.85 14.98
C VAL A 159 -3.24 -1.51 13.75
N ILE A 160 -2.77 -0.27 13.62
CA ILE A 160 -2.06 0.20 12.43
C ILE A 160 -0.71 0.77 12.81
N LEU A 161 0.33 0.29 12.13
CA LEU A 161 1.66 0.88 12.08
C LEU A 161 1.95 1.28 10.63
N ALA A 162 2.05 2.58 10.36
CA ALA A 162 2.36 3.11 9.03
C ALA A 162 3.66 3.92 9.07
N GLU A 163 4.66 3.52 8.31
CA GLU A 163 6.03 4.07 8.39
C GLU A 163 6.55 4.64 7.06
N ARG A 164 7.20 5.82 7.18
CA ARG A 164 7.88 6.66 6.15
C ARG A 164 7.00 7.36 5.11
N GLY A 165 7.53 8.44 4.53
CA GLY A 165 7.14 8.97 3.23
C GLY A 165 6.76 10.44 3.12
N HIS A 166 5.47 10.70 2.95
CA HIS A 166 4.86 12.02 2.90
C HIS A 166 3.74 12.00 3.94
N THR A 167 3.60 13.04 4.77
CA THR A 167 2.50 13.12 5.73
C THR A 167 1.19 13.15 4.94
N PRO A 168 0.25 12.21 5.11
CA PRO A 168 -0.99 12.23 4.33
C PRO A 168 -1.79 13.49 4.68
N GLN A 169 -1.97 14.38 3.71
CA GLN A 169 -2.92 15.47 3.82
C GLN A 169 -4.33 14.83 3.82
N ASN A 170 -5.14 15.09 4.86
CA ASN A 170 -6.52 14.62 5.03
C ASN A 170 -6.76 13.22 5.66
N ILE A 171 -6.02 12.81 6.68
CA ILE A 171 -6.49 11.71 7.55
C ILE A 171 -7.68 12.22 8.39
N ARG A 172 -8.92 11.98 7.96
CA ARG A 172 -10.11 12.19 8.81
C ARG A 172 -10.20 11.06 9.82
N MET A 173 -9.64 11.28 10.99
CA MET A 173 -9.88 10.45 12.18
C MET A 173 -11.25 10.83 12.76
N MET A 174 -12.22 9.91 12.76
CA MET A 174 -13.48 10.12 13.48
C MET A 174 -13.26 9.84 14.98
N PRO A 175 -13.70 10.72 15.90
CA PRO A 175 -13.52 10.50 17.33
C PRO A 175 -14.28 9.26 17.84
N LEU A 176 -13.62 8.53 18.74
CA LEU A 176 -14.18 7.43 19.49
C LEU A 176 -15.27 7.94 20.44
N THR A 177 -16.52 7.52 20.24
CA THR A 177 -17.53 7.62 21.29
C THR A 177 -17.18 6.61 22.40
N GLY A 178 -16.44 7.07 23.40
CA GLY A 178 -16.27 6.39 24.69
C GLY A 178 -15.14 5.36 24.77
N LYS A 179 -14.09 5.71 25.54
CA LYS A 179 -12.90 4.93 25.93
C LYS A 179 -11.80 4.83 24.87
N GLN A 180 -10.76 5.64 25.08
CA GLN A 180 -9.52 5.62 24.32
C GLN A 180 -8.74 4.30 24.54
N PRO A 181 -8.33 3.58 23.49
CA PRO A 181 -7.21 2.65 23.58
C PRO A 181 -5.88 3.40 23.50
N LYS A 182 -4.88 2.81 24.15
CA LYS A 182 -3.57 3.38 24.45
C LYS A 182 -2.71 3.63 23.20
N ARG A 183 -2.18 4.86 23.14
CA ARG A 183 -0.96 5.34 22.46
C ARG A 183 -0.82 5.04 20.95
N MET A 184 -1.18 6.05 20.16
CA MET A 184 -0.45 6.40 18.94
C MET A 184 0.90 7.00 19.37
N GLN A 185 2.03 6.35 19.06
CA GLN A 185 3.32 7.05 19.05
C GLN A 185 3.41 7.85 17.76
N ARG A 186 3.07 9.12 17.89
CA ARG A 186 3.41 10.19 16.96
C ARG A 186 4.94 10.32 16.95
N VAL A 187 5.62 9.83 15.92
CA VAL A 187 6.97 10.26 15.59
C VAL A 187 6.85 11.22 14.42
N ILE A 188 6.83 12.50 14.74
CA ILE A 188 7.10 13.58 13.79
C ILE A 188 8.61 13.79 13.86
N SER A 189 9.28 13.73 12.72
CA SER A 189 10.53 14.43 12.47
C SER A 189 10.48 14.92 11.03
#